data_AF-A0A5N7ZDT4-F1
#
_entry.id   AF-A0A5N7ZDT4-F1
#
_cell.length_a   1.000
_cell.length_b   1.000
_cell.length_c   1.000
_cell.angle_alpha   90.00
_cell.angle_beta   90.00
_cell.angle_gamma   90.00
#
_symmetry.space_group_name_H-M   'P 1'
#
loop_
_entity.id
_entity.type
_entity.pdbx_description
1 polymer ?
#
loop_
_entity_poly.entity_id
_entity_poly.type
_entity_poly.pdbx_seq_one_letter_code
_entity_poly.pdbx_strand_id
1 'polypeptide(L)'
;MKQIVYFLLIGLFVASCEKKELQFENITYEKQSKKPCDSTCTQVKIKVPIAENSPVTEDSINNAVFNTVREIVYFGEQPYTASNYQELMENFVKSY
;
A
#
# COMPACT_ATOMS: atom_id res chain seq x y z
N MET A 1 -23.52 19.68 43.23
CA MET A 1 -23.88 19.31 41.84
C MET A 1 -22.96 19.91 40.78
N LYS A 2 -22.54 21.19 40.88
CA LYS A 2 -21.67 21.84 39.88
C LYS A 2 -20.30 21.15 39.67
N GLN A 3 -19.68 20.61 40.72
CA GLN A 3 -18.38 19.92 40.62
C GLN A 3 -18.44 18.53 39.97
N ILE A 4 -19.55 17.79 40.13
CA ILE A 4 -19.73 16.47 39.50
C ILE A 4 -19.81 16.62 37.98
N VAL A 5 -20.43 17.70 37.49
CA VAL A 5 -20.50 18.02 36.06
C VAL A 5 -19.10 18.30 35.48
N TYR A 6 -18.22 18.97 36.23
CA TYR A 6 -16.83 19.19 35.79
C TYR A 6 -16.02 17.89 35.71
N PHE A 7 -16.18 16.98 36.69
CA PHE A 7 -15.54 15.66 36.64
C PHE A 7 -16.05 14.80 35.48
N LEU A 8 -17.35 14.90 35.15
CA LEU A 8 -17.94 14.17 34.03
C LEU A 8 -17.49 14.73 32.67
N LEU A 9 -17.30 16.05 32.56
CA LEU A 9 -16.74 16.68 31.36
C LEU A 9 -15.27 16.28 31.13
N ILE A 10 -14.46 16.22 32.19
CA ILE A 10 -13.04 15.83 32.10
C ILE A 10 -12.89 14.34 31.76
N GLY A 11 -13.78 13.48 32.28
CA GLY A 11 -13.81 12.04 31.95
C GLY A 11 -14.10 11.75 30.48
N LEU A 12 -14.88 12.60 29.80
CA LEU A 12 -15.17 12.47 28.37
C LEU A 12 -13.96 12.75 27.45
N PHE A 13 -12.99 13.57 27.89
CA PHE A 13 -11.79 13.86 27.10
C PHE A 13 -10.78 12.71 27.09
N VAL A 14 -10.75 11.86 28.12
CA VAL A 14 -9.81 10.73 28.20
C VAL A 14 -10.30 9.46 27.49
N ALA A 15 -11.60 9.33 27.24
CA ALA A 15 -12.17 8.19 26.51
C ALA A 15 -11.97 8.26 24.99
N SER A 16 -11.64 9.42 24.42
CA SER A 16 -11.54 9.62 22.97
C SER A 16 -10.21 9.17 22.33
N CYS A 17 -9.28 8.62 23.12
CA CYS A 17 -7.94 8.24 22.64
C CYS A 17 -7.79 6.71 22.54
N GLU A 18 -8.63 6.06 21.74
CA GLU A 18 -8.29 4.72 21.23
C GLU A 18 -7.20 4.89 20.16
N LYS A 19 -5.95 4.64 20.54
CA LYS A 19 -4.85 4.58 19.57
C LYS A 19 -5.03 3.32 18.75
N LYS A 20 -5.41 3.49 17.48
CA LYS A 20 -5.33 2.38 16.53
C LYS A 20 -3.86 2.03 16.33
N GLU A 21 -3.52 0.77 16.55
CA GLU A 21 -2.15 0.28 16.36
C GLU A 21 -1.87 0.12 14.86
N LEU A 22 -0.63 0.42 14.45
CA LEU A 22 -0.15 0.17 13.11
C LEU A 22 -0.25 -1.33 12.81
N GLN A 23 -0.92 -1.68 11.71
CA GLN A 23 -1.09 -3.07 11.27
C GLN A 23 -0.54 -3.25 9.87
N PHE A 24 -0.20 -4.49 9.53
CA PHE A 24 0.32 -4.85 8.22
C PHE A 24 -0.47 -6.01 7.65
N GLU A 25 -0.98 -5.84 6.44
CA GLU A 25 -1.62 -6.90 5.65
C GLU A 25 -0.79 -7.22 4.40
N ASN A 26 -0.65 -8.51 4.07
CA ASN A 26 0.04 -8.92 2.85
C ASN A 26 -0.94 -8.92 1.66
N ILE A 27 -0.76 -7.97 0.75
CA ILE A 27 -1.52 -7.92 -0.50
C ILE A 27 -0.73 -8.56 -1.63
N THR A 28 -1.43 -9.28 -2.50
CA THR A 28 -0.86 -9.88 -3.71
C THR A 28 -1.50 -9.26 -4.95
N TYR A 29 -0.65 -8.71 -5.82
CA TYR A 29 -1.02 -8.24 -7.15
C TYR A 29 -0.44 -9.19 -8.20
N GLU A 30 -1.22 -9.54 -9.21
CA GLU A 30 -0.80 -10.48 -10.24
C GLU A 30 -1.31 -10.07 -11.62
N LYS A 31 -0.46 -10.16 -12.64
CA LYS A 31 -0.82 -9.88 -14.03
C LYS A 31 -0.05 -10.76 -15.00
N GLN A 32 -0.71 -11.15 -16.08
CA GLN A 32 -0.16 -11.96 -17.17
C GLN A 32 -0.49 -11.30 -18.52
N SER A 33 0.40 -11.41 -19.52
CA SER A 33 0.16 -10.90 -20.87
C SER A 33 -1.05 -11.58 -21.53
N LYS A 34 -1.69 -10.84 -22.45
CA LYS A 34 -2.72 -11.40 -23.35
C LYS A 34 -2.04 -11.90 -24.63
N LYS A 35 -2.73 -12.79 -25.35
CA LYS A 35 -2.26 -13.45 -26.59
C LYS A 35 -1.63 -12.48 -27.61
N PRO A 36 -0.64 -12.93 -28.41
CA PRO A 36 -0.28 -14.33 -28.65
C PRO A 36 0.81 -14.83 -27.67
N CYS A 37 0.41 -15.69 -26.74
CA CYS A 37 1.33 -16.45 -25.90
C CYS A 37 1.58 -17.77 -26.62
N ASP A 38 2.68 -17.87 -27.36
CA ASP A 38 2.95 -19.05 -28.18
C ASP A 38 3.48 -20.25 -27.35
N SER A 39 3.91 -20.04 -26.10
CA SER A 39 4.16 -21.10 -25.10
C SER A 39 4.53 -20.55 -23.71
N THR A 40 5.11 -19.34 -23.64
CA THR A 40 5.47 -18.64 -22.39
C THR A 40 4.82 -17.26 -22.38
N CYS A 41 3.96 -16.98 -21.39
CA CYS A 41 3.42 -15.63 -21.18
C CYS A 41 4.29 -14.88 -20.17
N THR A 42 4.57 -13.61 -20.45
CA THR A 42 5.09 -12.69 -19.44
C THR A 42 4.12 -12.60 -18.28
N GLN A 43 4.61 -12.84 -17.07
CA GLN A 43 3.84 -12.78 -15.83
C GLN A 43 4.63 -11.99 -14.78
N VAL A 44 3.90 -11.23 -13.98
CA VAL A 44 4.43 -10.54 -12.81
C VAL A 44 3.51 -10.77 -11.61
N LYS A 45 4.12 -11.08 -10.47
CA LYS A 45 3.43 -11.27 -9.19
C LYS A 45 4.17 -10.50 -8.11
N ILE A 46 3.48 -9.54 -7.50
CA ILE A 46 4.01 -8.66 -6.47
C ILE A 46 3.28 -8.99 -5.17
N LYS A 47 4.01 -9.43 -4.15
CA LYS A 47 3.49 -9.66 -2.80
C LYS A 47 4.17 -8.70 -1.85
N VAL A 48 3.40 -7.80 -1.23
CA VAL A 48 3.92 -6.71 -0.42
C VAL A 48 3.08 -6.52 0.84
N PRO A 49 3.69 -6.09 1.95
CA PRO A 49 2.94 -5.63 3.11
C PRO A 49 2.38 -4.23 2.83
N ILE A 50 1.13 -4.01 3.22
CA ILE A 50 0.47 -2.70 3.27
C ILE A 50 0.24 -2.34 4.73
N ALA A 51 0.74 -1.17 5.11
CA ALA A 51 0.48 -0.57 6.41
C ALA A 51 -0.93 0.02 6.45
N GLU A 52 -1.60 -0.14 7.59
CA GLU A 52 -2.93 0.40 7.87
C GLU A 52 -3.04 0.91 9.31
N ASN A 53 -4.16 1.58 9.61
CA ASN A 53 -4.54 2.07 10.93
C ASN A 53 -3.66 3.20 11.50
N SER A 54 -2.93 3.91 10.63
CA SER A 54 -2.14 5.09 11.01
C SER A 54 -1.98 6.06 9.83
N PRO A 55 -2.95 6.96 9.56
CA PRO A 55 -3.05 7.70 8.28
C PRO A 55 -1.76 8.36 7.78
N VAL A 56 -1.02 9.06 8.64
CA VAL A 56 0.23 9.73 8.21
C VAL A 56 1.39 8.73 8.05
N THR A 57 1.45 7.71 8.92
CA THR A 57 2.53 6.72 8.93
C THR A 57 2.36 5.71 7.81
N GLU A 58 1.13 5.27 7.55
CA GLU A 58 0.78 4.29 6.54
C GLU A 58 1.08 4.81 5.14
N ASP A 59 0.76 6.07 4.85
CA ASP A 59 1.11 6.71 3.57
C ASP A 59 2.61 6.73 3.33
N SER A 60 3.41 7.08 4.35
CA SER A 60 4.87 7.10 4.23
C SER A 60 5.44 5.71 3.99
N ILE A 61 4.96 4.69 4.70
CA ILE A 61 5.41 3.30 4.56
C ILE A 61 5.01 2.75 3.20
N ASN A 62 3.74 2.88 2.83
CA ASN A 62 3.20 2.34 1.59
C ASN A 62 3.86 2.98 0.36
N ASN A 63 4.17 4.29 0.41
CA ASN A 63 4.93 4.96 -0.64
C ASN A 63 6.38 4.45 -0.74
N ALA A 64 7.06 4.22 0.39
CA ALA A 64 8.42 3.68 0.39
C ALA A 64 8.46 2.26 -0.19
N VAL A 65 7.51 1.41 0.19
CA VAL A 65 7.36 0.05 -0.37
C VAL A 65 7.08 0.12 -1.87
N PHE A 66 6.13 0.95 -2.30
CA PHE A 66 5.80 1.09 -3.73
C PHE A 66 7.00 1.58 -4.56
N ASN A 67 7.73 2.60 -4.10
CA ASN A 67 8.91 3.12 -4.79
C ASN A 67 10.00 2.04 -4.92
N THR A 68 10.24 1.28 -3.86
CA THR A 68 11.21 0.17 -3.88
C THR A 68 10.80 -0.89 -4.90
N VAL A 69 9.52 -1.28 -4.93
CA VAL A 69 9.02 -2.26 -5.90
C VAL A 69 9.13 -1.74 -7.33
N ARG A 70 8.85 -0.45 -7.56
CA ARG A 70 8.99 0.19 -8.87
C ARG A 70 10.43 0.22 -9.38
N GLU A 71 11.40 0.33 -8.47
CA GLU A 71 12.84 0.21 -8.77
C GLU A 71 13.29 -1.24 -9.01
N ILE A 72 12.52 -2.24 -8.61
CA ILE A 72 12.83 -3.67 -8.85
C ILE A 72 12.12 -4.16 -10.12
N VAL A 73 10.87 -3.76 -10.32
CA VAL A 73 9.99 -4.25 -11.38
C VAL A 73 10.00 -3.28 -12.55
N TYR A 74 11.08 -3.31 -13.34
CA TYR A 74 11.16 -2.58 -14.60
C TYR A 74 12.05 -3.28 -15.62
N PHE A 75 11.90 -2.92 -16.89
CA PHE A 75 12.74 -3.42 -17.99
C PHE A 75 13.43 -2.24 -18.69
N GLY A 76 14.75 -2.32 -18.86
CA GLY A 76 15.57 -1.28 -19.50
C GLY A 76 16.46 -0.53 -18.50
N GLU A 77 16.78 0.73 -18.81
CA GLU A 77 17.72 1.54 -18.02
C GLU A 77 17.05 2.42 -16.96
N GLN A 78 15.76 2.75 -17.13
CA GLN A 78 15.02 3.64 -16.23
C GLN A 78 13.76 2.98 -15.66
N PRO A 79 13.44 3.19 -14.36
CA PRO A 79 12.19 2.75 -13.77
C PRO A 79 10.97 3.33 -14.49
N TYR A 80 9.86 2.59 -14.50
CA TYR A 80 8.61 3.08 -15.08
C TYR A 80 8.04 4.26 -14.31
N THR A 81 7.39 5.19 -15.01
CA THR A 81 6.56 6.25 -14.41
C THR A 81 5.19 5.69 -14.02
N ALA A 82 5.16 4.71 -13.10
CA ALA A 82 3.93 4.15 -12.56
C ALA A 82 3.55 4.84 -11.25
N SER A 83 2.24 5.07 -11.07
CA SER A 83 1.64 5.66 -9.87
C SER A 83 1.06 4.64 -8.90
N ASN A 84 0.85 3.39 -9.34
CA ASN A 84 0.28 2.31 -8.55
C ASN A 84 0.71 0.94 -9.09
N TYR A 85 0.43 -0.13 -8.33
CA TYR A 85 0.82 -1.50 -8.70
C TYR A 85 0.18 -2.00 -10.00
N GLN A 86 -1.06 -1.59 -10.31
CA GLN A 86 -1.73 -2.02 -11.54
C GLN A 86 -1.03 -1.44 -12.78
N GLU A 87 -0.74 -0.14 -12.76
CA GLU A 87 0.00 0.54 -13.82
C GLU A 87 1.43 -0.02 -13.96
N LEU A 88 2.09 -0.28 -12.83
CA LEU A 88 3.43 -0.89 -12.81
C LEU A 88 3.46 -2.24 -13.53
N MET A 89 2.53 -3.13 -13.17
CA MET A 89 2.42 -4.45 -13.80
C MET A 89 2.01 -4.36 -15.28
N GLU A 90 1.18 -3.38 -15.64
CA GLU A 90 0.82 -3.13 -17.04
C GLU A 90 2.02 -2.74 -17.88
N ASN A 91 2.85 -1.83 -17.37
CA ASN A 91 4.07 -1.40 -18.05
C ASN A 91 5.06 -2.56 -18.17
N PHE A 92 5.28 -3.32 -17.10
CA PHE A 92 6.13 -4.51 -17.12
C PHE A 92 5.69 -5.52 -18.19
N VAL A 93 4.42 -5.90 -18.19
CA VAL A 93 3.88 -6.90 -19.11
C VAL A 93 3.89 -6.40 -20.56
N LYS A 94 3.74 -5.09 -20.82
CA LYS A 94 3.81 -4.50 -22.17
C LYS A 94 5.23 -4.39 -22.71
N SER A 95 6.25 -4.35 -21.85
CA SER A 95 7.65 -4.24 -22.28
C SER A 95 8.26 -5.56 -22.76
N TYR A 96 7.57 -6.68 -22.56
CA TYR A 96 7.94 -8.02 -23.06
C TYR A 96 6.94 -8.48 -24.12
#